data_AF-A2FMB6-F1
#
_entry.id   AF-A2FMB6-F1
#
_cell.length_a   1.000
_cell.length_b   1.000
_cell.length_c   1.000
_cell.angle_alpha   90.00
_cell.angle_beta   90.00
_cell.angle_gamma   90.00
#
_symmetry.space_group_name_H-M   'P 1'
#
loop_
_entity.id
_entity.type
_entity.pdbx_description
1 polymer ?
#
loop_
_entity_poly.entity_id
_entity_poly.type
_entity_poly.pdbx_seq_one_letter_code
_entity_poly.pdbx_strand_id
1 'polypeptide(L)'
;MKEEEILNIYPTDSPLFYIAWDKIDELKRKFPNLDVNKYIQPEYPLNCAIQYGSELCFNYLKNLGAEYNKTSEKYAVQGGNINIFMQMIEDGKLFANMINTALDYHNFEIADYLKSNFGQTPNSIAECMYFGNYNVASFLLSNGADINEVYIIFLFILCIVLWNSLSSYNIFCCFMKFFIY
;
A
#
# COMPACT_ATOMS: atom_id res chain seq x y z
N MET A 1 -21.98 -9.38 22.32
CA MET A 1 -21.46 -8.99 21.01
C MET A 1 -22.34 -9.64 19.96
N LYS A 2 -23.03 -8.85 19.15
CA LYS A 2 -23.92 -9.36 18.09
C LYS A 2 -23.08 -9.68 16.86
N GLU A 3 -23.50 -10.64 16.02
CA GLU A 3 -22.78 -11.04 14.80
C GLU A 3 -22.49 -9.84 13.87
N GLU A 4 -23.44 -8.89 13.80
CA GLU A 4 -23.32 -7.63 13.07
C GLU A 4 -22.17 -6.74 13.56
N GLU A 5 -21.78 -6.80 14.84
CA GLU A 5 -20.64 -6.04 15.38
C GLU A 5 -19.29 -6.67 14.99
N ILE A 6 -19.28 -7.96 14.63
CA ILE A 6 -18.08 -8.68 14.21
C ILE A 6 -17.87 -8.52 12.69
N LEU A 7 -18.96 -8.51 11.92
CA LEU A 7 -18.92 -8.45 10.46
C LEU A 7 -18.65 -7.04 9.92
N ASN A 8 -19.06 -6.01 10.65
CA ASN A 8 -18.99 -4.64 10.15
C ASN A 8 -17.69 -3.95 10.55
N ILE A 9 -17.07 -3.30 9.56
CA ILE A 9 -15.85 -2.49 9.72
C ILE A 9 -16.06 -1.34 10.71
N TYR A 10 -17.26 -0.75 10.68
CA TYR A 10 -17.68 0.35 11.54
C TYR A 10 -19.05 0.09 12.17
N PRO A 11 -19.35 0.70 13.33
CA PRO A 11 -20.69 0.67 13.91
C PRO A 11 -21.75 1.18 12.92
N THR A 12 -22.90 0.50 12.84
CA THR A 12 -23.97 0.82 11.86
C THR A 12 -24.64 2.17 12.09
N ASP A 13 -24.43 2.80 13.24
CA ASP A 13 -24.87 4.14 13.60
C ASP A 13 -23.82 5.23 13.29
N SER A 14 -22.65 4.85 12.76
CA SER A 14 -21.61 5.78 12.31
C SER A 14 -21.79 6.14 10.83
N PRO A 15 -21.55 7.39 10.41
CA PRO A 15 -21.50 7.73 8.99
C PRO A 15 -20.39 6.97 8.25
N LEU A 16 -19.29 6.60 8.92
CA LEU A 16 -18.20 5.83 8.30
C LEU A 16 -18.65 4.45 7.81
N PHE A 17 -19.63 3.83 8.46
CA PHE A 17 -20.21 2.57 7.99
C PHE A 17 -20.82 2.74 6.60
N TYR A 18 -21.67 3.75 6.42
CA TYR A 18 -22.32 4.00 5.14
C TYR A 18 -21.31 4.40 4.07
N ILE A 19 -20.27 5.17 4.45
CA ILE A 19 -19.21 5.55 3.53
C ILE A 19 -18.44 4.31 3.08
N ALA A 20 -17.94 3.47 3.98
CA ALA A 20 -17.13 2.29 3.63
C ALA A 20 -17.87 1.29 2.73
N TRP A 21 -19.19 1.18 2.90
CA TRP A 21 -20.04 0.34 2.06
C TRP A 21 -20.62 1.05 0.82
N ASP A 22 -20.15 2.27 0.53
CA ASP A 22 -20.58 3.16 -0.55
C ASP A 22 -22.10 3.43 -0.62
N LYS A 23 -22.75 3.49 0.55
CA LYS A 23 -24.19 3.69 0.72
C LYS A 23 -24.61 5.17 0.84
N ILE A 24 -24.10 6.02 -0.04
CA ILE A 24 -24.99 6.85 -0.85
C ILE A 24 -26.19 7.54 -0.18
N ASP A 25 -27.36 7.05 -0.59
CA ASP A 25 -28.67 7.56 -0.21
C ASP A 25 -28.96 7.37 1.28
N GLU A 26 -28.45 6.31 1.89
CA GLU A 26 -28.60 6.05 3.32
C GLU A 26 -27.78 7.03 4.16
N LEU A 27 -26.55 7.33 3.73
CA LEU A 27 -25.70 8.35 4.35
C LEU A 27 -26.41 9.71 4.35
N LYS A 28 -26.89 10.16 3.19
CA LYS A 28 -27.61 11.44 3.04
C LYS A 28 -28.87 11.51 3.90
N ARG A 29 -29.63 10.42 3.96
CA ARG A 29 -30.88 10.34 4.75
C ARG A 29 -30.61 10.38 6.26
N LYS A 30 -29.59 9.67 6.74
CA LYS A 30 -29.30 9.55 8.19
C LYS A 30 -28.45 10.71 8.72
N PHE A 31 -27.57 11.28 7.90
CA PHE A 31 -26.63 12.34 8.28
C PHE A 31 -26.71 13.52 7.31
N PRO A 32 -27.87 14.21 7.20
CA PRO A 32 -28.05 15.30 6.23
C PRO A 32 -27.14 16.51 6.49
N ASN A 33 -26.67 16.70 7.73
CA ASN A 33 -25.79 17.78 8.15
C ASN A 33 -24.39 17.25 8.51
N LEU A 34 -23.91 16.22 7.81
CA LEU A 34 -22.57 15.66 8.04
C LEU A 34 -21.50 16.74 7.82
N ASP A 35 -20.73 17.02 8.86
CA ASP A 35 -19.51 17.82 8.74
C ASP A 35 -18.41 16.94 8.13
N VAL A 36 -18.14 17.17 6.83
CA VAL A 36 -17.24 16.32 6.03
C VAL A 36 -15.76 16.47 6.39
N ASN A 37 -15.39 17.57 7.08
CA ASN A 37 -14.02 17.85 7.49
C ASN A 37 -13.80 17.55 8.98
N LYS A 38 -14.81 17.05 9.69
CA LYS A 38 -14.66 16.60 11.08
C LYS A 38 -14.11 15.18 11.14
N TYR A 39 -13.13 14.97 12.01
CA TYR A 39 -12.62 13.64 12.31
C TYR A 39 -13.69 12.80 13.03
N ILE A 40 -13.94 11.59 12.54
CA ILE A 40 -14.89 10.64 13.12
C ILE A 40 -14.09 9.37 13.40
N GLN A 41 -13.74 9.13 14.66
CA GLN A 41 -12.79 8.06 15.00
C GLN A 41 -13.12 6.74 14.27
N PRO A 42 -12.14 6.13 13.56
CA PRO A 42 -10.72 6.47 13.52
C PRO A 42 -10.26 7.37 12.35
N GLU A 43 -11.15 7.96 11.56
CA GLU A 43 -10.75 8.61 10.30
C GLU A 43 -11.64 9.79 9.86
N TYR A 44 -11.17 10.60 8.92
CA TYR A 44 -12.02 11.59 8.25
C TYR A 44 -12.96 10.92 7.23
N PRO A 45 -14.19 11.43 7.03
CA PRO A 45 -15.15 10.89 6.06
C PRO A 45 -14.56 10.65 4.66
N LEU A 46 -13.83 11.63 4.12
CA LEU A 46 -13.23 11.51 2.78
C LEU A 46 -12.18 10.40 2.72
N ASN A 47 -11.32 10.31 3.73
CA ASN A 47 -10.31 9.26 3.81
C ASN A 47 -10.92 7.86 3.92
N CYS A 48 -12.05 7.72 4.63
CA CYS A 48 -12.80 6.48 4.64
C CYS A 48 -13.28 6.09 3.23
N ALA A 49 -13.84 7.04 2.47
CA ALA A 49 -14.25 6.78 1.10
C ALA A 49 -13.07 6.37 0.21
N ILE A 50 -11.93 7.05 0.36
CA ILE A 50 -10.70 6.75 -0.39
C ILE A 50 -10.18 5.34 -0.06
N GLN A 51 -10.08 5.01 1.23
CA GLN A 51 -9.51 3.75 1.71
C GLN A 51 -10.32 2.52 1.26
N TYR A 52 -11.65 2.65 1.22
CA TYR A 52 -12.53 1.55 0.84
C TYR A 52 -13.00 1.62 -0.62
N GLY A 53 -12.44 2.55 -1.42
CA GLY A 53 -12.78 2.66 -2.83
C GLY A 53 -14.23 3.08 -3.12
N SER A 54 -14.87 3.76 -2.16
CA SER A 54 -16.27 4.13 -2.17
C SER A 54 -16.50 5.38 -3.04
N GLU A 55 -16.54 5.17 -4.35
CA GLU A 55 -16.51 6.22 -5.37
C GLU A 55 -17.70 7.19 -5.29
N LEU A 56 -18.91 6.70 -5.01
CA LEU A 56 -20.10 7.56 -4.91
C LEU A 56 -20.01 8.49 -3.70
N CYS A 57 -19.59 7.95 -2.56
CA CYS A 57 -19.36 8.71 -1.34
C CYS A 57 -18.18 9.67 -1.50
N PHE A 58 -17.09 9.26 -2.15
CA PHE A 58 -15.94 10.10 -2.44
C PHE A 58 -16.36 11.36 -3.22
N ASN A 59 -17.08 11.18 -4.33
CA ASN A 59 -17.57 12.28 -5.18
C ASN A 59 -18.52 13.20 -4.39
N TYR A 60 -19.43 12.62 -3.62
CA TYR A 60 -20.34 13.39 -2.77
C TYR A 60 -19.60 14.24 -1.73
N LEU A 61 -18.64 13.65 -1.01
CA LEU A 61 -17.87 14.34 0.03
C LEU A 61 -16.99 15.44 -0.56
N LYS A 62 -16.34 15.19 -1.71
CA LYS A 62 -15.58 16.20 -2.45
C LYS A 62 -16.44 17.38 -2.87
N ASN A 63 -17.66 17.13 -3.37
CA ASN A 63 -18.61 18.19 -3.73
C ASN A 63 -19.08 19.03 -2.53
N LEU A 64 -19.03 18.47 -1.32
CA LEU A 64 -19.28 19.21 -0.08
C LEU A 64 -18.06 19.99 0.44
N GLY A 65 -16.93 19.95 -0.26
CA GLY A 65 -15.71 20.64 0.14
C GLY A 65 -14.84 19.85 1.12
N ALA A 66 -14.92 18.51 1.12
CA ALA A 66 -14.01 17.69 1.90
C ALA A 66 -12.57 17.82 1.38
N GLU A 67 -11.62 17.97 2.30
CA GLU A 67 -10.20 18.16 1.97
C GLU A 67 -9.41 16.86 2.14
N TYR A 68 -8.42 16.67 1.27
CA TYR A 68 -7.40 15.64 1.47
C TYR A 68 -6.52 15.98 2.67
N ASN A 69 -6.03 14.96 3.35
CA ASN A 69 -5.03 15.10 4.40
C ASN A 69 -3.78 14.23 4.10
N LYS A 70 -2.85 14.17 5.05
CA LYS A 70 -1.56 13.48 4.90
C LYS A 70 -1.62 11.96 4.70
N THR A 71 -2.76 11.32 4.95
CA THR A 71 -2.93 9.87 4.76
C THR A 71 -3.74 9.52 3.52
N SER A 72 -4.35 10.51 2.86
CA SER A 72 -5.20 10.30 1.68
C SER A 72 -4.46 9.58 0.56
N GLU A 73 -3.23 9.97 0.23
CA GLU A 73 -2.45 9.37 -0.85
C GLU A 73 -2.15 7.89 -0.56
N LYS A 74 -1.78 7.57 0.68
CA LYS A 74 -1.55 6.17 1.09
C LYS A 74 -2.84 5.36 0.97
N TYR A 75 -3.97 5.90 1.43
CA TYR A 75 -5.24 5.18 1.37
C TYR A 75 -5.76 4.97 -0.04
N ALA A 76 -5.52 5.89 -0.98
CA ALA A 76 -5.94 5.68 -2.37
C ALA A 76 -5.18 4.50 -2.99
N VAL A 77 -3.89 4.38 -2.67
CA VAL A 77 -3.07 3.26 -3.13
C VAL A 77 -3.48 1.95 -2.46
N GLN A 78 -3.86 1.97 -1.18
CA GLN A 78 -4.34 0.78 -0.46
C GLN A 78 -5.74 0.33 -0.92
N GLY A 79 -6.63 1.30 -1.14
CA GLY A 79 -8.03 1.05 -1.51
C GLY A 79 -8.20 0.55 -2.94
N GLY A 80 -7.22 0.79 -3.82
CA GLY A 80 -7.17 0.16 -5.14
C GLY A 80 -8.20 0.66 -6.16
N ASN A 81 -9.06 1.61 -5.79
CA ASN A 81 -9.99 2.22 -6.74
C ASN A 81 -9.24 3.17 -7.68
N ILE A 82 -9.07 2.74 -8.93
CA ILE A 82 -8.31 3.49 -9.94
C ILE A 82 -8.92 4.85 -10.27
N ASN A 83 -10.24 5.00 -10.23
CA ASN A 83 -10.92 6.27 -10.52
C ASN A 83 -10.59 7.31 -9.45
N ILE A 84 -10.67 6.93 -8.17
CA ILE A 84 -10.29 7.80 -7.05
C ILE A 84 -8.80 8.16 -7.14
N PHE A 85 -7.94 7.16 -7.38
CA PHE A 85 -6.50 7.37 -7.53
C PHE A 85 -6.17 8.37 -8.64
N MET A 86 -6.77 8.20 -9.82
CA MET A 86 -6.56 9.10 -10.96
C MET A 86 -7.10 10.50 -10.69
N GLN A 87 -8.29 10.62 -10.08
CA GLN A 87 -8.82 11.93 -9.67
C GLN A 87 -7.89 12.66 -8.70
N MET A 88 -7.27 11.93 -7.77
CA MET A 88 -6.30 12.53 -6.84
C MET A 88 -5.04 13.04 -7.55
N ILE A 89 -4.58 12.35 -8.60
CA ILE A 89 -3.48 12.84 -9.45
C ILE A 89 -3.89 14.13 -10.17
N GLU A 90 -5.08 14.17 -10.75
CA GLU A 90 -5.63 15.36 -11.41
C GLU A 90 -5.76 16.54 -10.45
N ASP A 91 -6.12 16.27 -9.19
CA ASP A 91 -6.17 17.25 -8.10
C ASP A 91 -4.76 17.67 -7.59
N GLY A 92 -3.69 17.17 -8.22
CA GLY A 92 -2.30 17.56 -7.95
C GLY A 92 -1.62 16.81 -6.80
N LYS A 93 -2.16 15.66 -6.36
CA LYS A 93 -1.50 14.84 -5.34
C LYS A 93 -0.30 14.10 -5.89
N LEU A 94 0.73 14.00 -5.04
CA LEU A 94 1.99 13.36 -5.37
C LEU A 94 2.08 12.01 -4.67
N PHE A 95 2.14 10.92 -5.43
CA PHE A 95 2.19 9.55 -4.92
C PHE A 95 3.62 9.02 -4.79
N ALA A 96 4.53 9.79 -4.20
CA ALA A 96 5.94 9.41 -4.10
C ALA A 96 6.16 8.17 -3.21
N ASN A 97 7.03 7.25 -3.65
CA ASN A 97 7.42 6.04 -2.92
C ASN A 97 6.25 5.13 -2.50
N MET A 98 5.25 4.97 -3.36
CA MET A 98 4.03 4.21 -3.09
C MET A 98 3.96 2.86 -3.81
N ILE A 99 4.88 2.55 -4.71
CA ILE A 99 4.81 1.32 -5.53
C ILE A 99 4.77 0.04 -4.68
N ASN A 100 5.57 -0.04 -3.61
CA ASN A 100 5.53 -1.19 -2.71
C ASN A 100 4.20 -1.28 -1.94
N THR A 101 3.63 -0.13 -1.52
CA THR A 101 2.30 -0.10 -0.91
C THR A 101 1.25 -0.66 -1.87
N ALA A 102 1.30 -0.31 -3.16
CA ALA A 102 0.38 -0.85 -4.16
C ALA A 102 0.52 -2.37 -4.28
N LEU A 103 1.76 -2.87 -4.32
CA LEU A 103 2.05 -4.31 -4.43
C LEU A 103 1.63 -5.11 -3.20
N ASP A 104 1.88 -4.60 -2.00
CA ASP A 104 1.51 -5.22 -0.73
C ASP A 104 -0.02 -5.36 -0.60
N TYR A 105 -0.77 -4.44 -1.20
CA TYR A 105 -2.24 -4.48 -1.27
C TYR A 105 -2.77 -5.12 -2.57
N HIS A 106 -1.89 -5.70 -3.39
CA HIS A 106 -2.21 -6.37 -4.65
C HIS A 106 -2.93 -5.50 -5.69
N ASN A 107 -2.76 -4.18 -5.61
CA ASN A 107 -3.29 -3.20 -6.56
C ASN A 107 -2.31 -3.03 -7.73
N PHE A 108 -2.16 -4.09 -8.53
CA PHE A 108 -1.15 -4.16 -9.59
C PHE A 108 -1.31 -3.09 -10.67
N GLU A 109 -2.53 -2.69 -11.02
CA GLU A 109 -2.78 -1.60 -11.98
C GLU A 109 -2.21 -0.27 -11.50
N ILE A 110 -2.39 0.05 -10.21
CA ILE A 110 -1.78 1.23 -9.60
C ILE A 110 -0.25 1.07 -9.56
N ALA A 111 0.28 -0.11 -9.23
CA ALA A 111 1.72 -0.35 -9.22
C ALA A 111 2.35 -0.12 -10.62
N ASP A 112 1.70 -0.61 -11.67
CA ASP A 112 2.12 -0.41 -13.07
C ASP A 112 2.05 1.06 -13.47
N TYR A 113 1.00 1.77 -13.04
CA TYR A 113 0.90 3.22 -13.25
C TYR A 113 2.06 3.96 -12.57
N LEU A 114 2.35 3.63 -11.30
CA LEU A 114 3.42 4.25 -10.52
C LEU A 114 4.81 4.00 -11.14
N LYS A 115 5.04 2.78 -11.63
CA LYS A 115 6.27 2.43 -12.36
C LYS A 115 6.39 3.21 -13.66
N SER A 116 5.34 3.24 -14.47
CA SER A 116 5.38 3.78 -15.84
C SER A 116 5.39 5.31 -15.89
N ASN A 117 4.64 5.97 -15.00
CA ASN A 117 4.45 7.42 -15.03
C ASN A 117 5.34 8.15 -14.03
N PHE A 118 5.67 7.53 -12.90
CA PHE A 118 6.53 8.14 -11.87
C PHE A 118 7.91 7.50 -11.75
N GLY A 119 8.22 6.49 -12.58
CA GLY A 119 9.54 5.85 -12.59
C GLY A 119 9.88 5.11 -11.29
N GLN A 120 8.87 4.76 -10.49
CA GLN A 120 9.10 4.10 -9.21
C GLN A 120 9.54 2.65 -9.41
N THR A 121 10.49 2.22 -8.59
CA THR A 121 11.00 0.85 -8.60
C THR A 121 10.51 0.10 -7.36
N PRO A 122 9.98 -1.12 -7.53
CA PRO A 122 9.57 -1.94 -6.40
C PRO A 122 10.79 -2.55 -5.70
N ASN A 123 10.54 -3.17 -4.55
CA ASN A 123 11.51 -4.03 -3.87
C ASN A 123 11.93 -5.20 -4.78
N SER A 124 13.12 -5.73 -4.54
CA SER A 124 13.65 -6.86 -5.33
C SER A 124 12.84 -8.13 -5.11
N ILE A 125 12.87 -9.05 -6.07
CA ILE A 125 12.26 -10.38 -5.93
C ILE A 125 12.81 -11.09 -4.68
N ALA A 126 14.13 -11.01 -4.44
CA ALA A 126 14.75 -11.63 -3.28
C ALA A 126 14.25 -11.05 -1.95
N GLU A 127 13.98 -9.75 -1.87
CA GLU A 127 13.35 -9.15 -0.69
C GLU A 127 11.92 -9.66 -0.49
N CYS A 128 11.11 -9.69 -1.56
CA CYS A 128 9.76 -10.24 -1.51
C CYS A 128 9.76 -11.70 -1.05
N MET A 129 10.66 -12.53 -1.58
CA MET A 129 10.79 -13.94 -1.19
C MET A 129 11.23 -14.10 0.28
N TYR A 130 12.13 -13.25 0.76
CA TYR A 130 12.61 -13.27 2.15
C TYR A 130 11.47 -13.00 3.14
N PHE A 131 10.59 -12.04 2.85
CA PHE A 131 9.43 -11.73 3.69
C PHE A 131 8.20 -12.60 3.42
N GLY A 132 8.27 -13.55 2.48
CA GLY A 132 7.15 -14.44 2.15
C GLY A 132 6.06 -13.79 1.29
N ASN A 133 6.33 -12.65 0.65
CA ASN A 133 5.42 -11.96 -0.26
C ASN A 133 5.39 -12.63 -1.64
N TYR A 134 5.02 -13.91 -1.70
CA TYR A 134 5.13 -14.74 -2.90
C TYR A 134 4.24 -14.27 -4.06
N ASN A 135 3.06 -13.72 -3.77
CA ASN A 135 2.19 -13.13 -4.79
C ASN A 135 2.87 -11.96 -5.51
N VAL A 136 3.51 -11.08 -4.74
CA VAL A 136 4.27 -9.94 -5.27
C VAL A 136 5.50 -10.43 -6.04
N ALA A 137 6.26 -11.39 -5.49
CA ALA A 137 7.39 -11.98 -6.19
C ALA A 137 6.97 -12.60 -7.54
N SER A 138 5.85 -13.33 -7.57
CA SER A 138 5.31 -13.92 -8.80
C SER A 138 4.88 -12.85 -9.81
N PHE A 139 4.29 -11.75 -9.35
CA PHE A 139 3.94 -10.61 -10.19
C PHE A 139 5.19 -9.96 -10.79
N LEU A 140 6.23 -9.72 -9.98
CA LEU A 140 7.48 -9.11 -10.43
C LEU A 140 8.22 -10.01 -11.44
N LEU A 141 8.29 -11.32 -11.19
CA LEU A 141 8.88 -12.31 -12.11
C LEU A 141 8.14 -12.32 -13.47
N SER A 142 6.81 -12.30 -13.44
CA SER A 142 5.98 -12.25 -14.66
C SER A 142 6.20 -10.95 -15.45
N ASN A 143 6.66 -9.90 -14.78
CA ASN A 143 6.98 -8.59 -15.36
C ASN A 143 8.49 -8.38 -15.59
N GLY A 144 9.27 -9.47 -15.65
CA GLY A 144 10.67 -9.46 -16.09
C GLY A 144 11.68 -8.98 -15.06
N ALA A 145 11.33 -8.96 -13.76
CA ALA A 145 12.31 -8.70 -12.72
C ALA A 145 13.37 -9.82 -12.67
N ASP A 146 14.61 -9.47 -12.36
CA ASP A 146 15.74 -10.40 -12.38
C ASP A 146 15.75 -11.29 -11.13
N ILE A 147 15.62 -12.60 -11.34
CA ILE A 147 15.64 -13.61 -10.29
C ILE A 147 16.99 -13.70 -9.56
N ASN A 148 18.06 -13.19 -10.17
CA ASN A 148 19.41 -13.19 -9.59
C ASN A 148 19.68 -11.96 -8.70
N GLU A 149 18.73 -11.02 -8.58
CA GLU A 149 18.86 -9.92 -7.64
C GLU A 149 19.03 -10.45 -6.22
N VAL A 150 20.06 -9.97 -5.52
CA VAL A 150 20.37 -10.47 -4.18
C VAL A 150 19.90 -9.49 -3.12
N TYR A 151 19.18 -10.00 -2.11
CA TYR A 151 18.81 -9.20 -0.95
C TYR A 151 19.96 -9.11 0.05
N ILE A 152 20.39 -7.88 0.35
CA ILE A 152 21.59 -7.59 1.17
C ILE A 152 21.56 -8.31 2.52
N ILE A 153 20.40 -8.48 3.15
CA ILE A 153 20.29 -9.21 4.43
C ILE A 153 20.64 -10.70 4.24
N PHE A 154 20.25 -11.31 3.12
CA PHE A 154 20.63 -12.68 2.78
C PHE A 154 22.14 -12.80 2.58
N LEU A 155 22.77 -11.82 1.91
CA LEU A 155 24.23 -11.74 1.80
C LEU A 155 24.90 -11.58 3.16
N PHE A 156 24.39 -10.71 4.03
CA PHE A 156 24.94 -10.50 5.36
C PHE A 156 24.85 -11.76 6.23
N ILE A 157 23.69 -12.43 6.25
CA ILE A 157 23.49 -13.68 6.99
C ILE A 157 24.40 -14.77 6.42
N LEU A 158 24.44 -14.92 5.09
CA LEU A 158 25.34 -15.85 4.42
C LEU A 158 26.79 -15.56 4.80
N CYS A 159 27.23 -14.30 4.77
CA CYS A 159 28.57 -13.88 5.17
C CYS A 159 28.86 -14.18 6.65
N ILE A 160 27.90 -14.00 7.57
CA ILE A 160 28.07 -14.32 9.00
C ILE A 160 28.14 -15.84 9.21
N VAL A 161 27.29 -16.61 8.54
CA VAL A 161 27.29 -18.08 8.61
C VAL A 161 28.57 -18.64 8.01
N LEU A 162 29.00 -18.11 6.86
CA LEU A 162 30.30 -18.41 6.24
C LEU A 162 31.45 -18.00 7.16
N TRP A 163 31.42 -16.82 7.79
CA TRP A 163 32.42 -16.37 8.75
C TRP A 163 32.57 -17.33 9.94
N ASN A 164 31.45 -17.73 10.53
CA ASN A 164 31.44 -18.65 11.67
C ASN A 164 31.90 -20.05 11.27
N SER A 165 31.55 -20.52 10.07
CA SER A 165 31.94 -21.85 9.56
C SER A 165 33.36 -21.90 8.99
N LEU A 166 33.89 -20.79 8.46
CA LEU A 166 35.24 -20.67 7.89
C LEU A 166 36.29 -20.21 8.92
N SER A 167 35.95 -20.15 10.20
CA SER A 167 36.87 -19.87 11.31
C SER A 167 38.03 -20.89 11.44
N SER A 168 38.10 -21.90 10.58
CA SER A 168 39.36 -22.54 10.15
C SER A 168 40.17 -21.60 9.24
N TYR A 169 40.91 -20.69 9.88
CA TYR A 169 41.81 -19.59 9.44
C TYR A 169 42.39 -19.50 8.00
N ASN A 170 42.46 -20.56 7.20
CA ASN A 170 43.23 -20.56 5.93
C ASN A 170 42.44 -20.08 4.69
N ILE A 171 41.11 -20.07 4.72
CA ILE A 171 40.29 -19.71 3.54
C ILE A 171 39.95 -18.19 3.51
N PHE A 172 39.97 -17.54 4.67
CA PHE A 172 39.66 -16.11 4.83
C PHE A 172 40.60 -15.19 4.03
N CYS A 173 41.89 -15.51 3.99
CA CYS A 173 42.89 -14.76 3.21
C CYS A 173 42.66 -14.85 1.69
N CYS A 174 42.01 -15.91 1.21
CA CYS A 174 41.65 -16.07 -0.20
C CYS A 174 40.39 -15.27 -0.55
N PHE A 175 39.41 -15.20 0.37
CA PHE A 175 38.16 -14.47 0.16
C PHE A 175 38.35 -12.95 0.15
N MET A 176 39.21 -12.41 1.04
CA MET A 176 39.54 -10.96 1.04
C MET A 176 40.29 -10.52 -0.22
N LYS A 177 41.04 -11.41 -0.88
CA LYS A 177 41.67 -11.12 -2.17
C LYS A 177 40.67 -11.03 -3.33
N PHE A 178 39.47 -11.62 -3.21
CA PHE A 178 38.45 -11.61 -4.24
C PHE A 178 37.52 -10.38 -4.15
N PHE A 179 37.44 -9.74 -2.99
CA PHE A 179 36.58 -8.56 -2.75
C PHE A 179 37.32 -7.21 -2.84
N ILE A 180 38.65 -7.21 -3.01
CA ILE A 180 39.49 -5.98 -3.13
C ILE A 180 39.81 -5.63 -4.61
N TYR A 181 39.18 -6.31 -5.58
CA TYR A 181 39.24 -5.93 -7.00
C TYR A 181 37.84 -5.78 -7.59
#